data_AF-A0A9E0RY11-F1
#
_entry.id   AF-A0A9E0RY11-F1
#
_cell.length_a   1.000
_cell.length_b   1.000
_cell.length_c   1.000
_cell.angle_alpha   90.00
_cell.angle_beta   90.00
_cell.angle_gamma   90.00
#
_symmetry.space_group_name_H-M   'P 1'
#
loop_
_entity.id
_entity.type
_entity.pdbx_description
1 polymer ?
#
loop_
_entity_poly.entity_id
_entity_poly.type
_entity_poly.pdbx_seq_one_letter_code
_entity_poly.pdbx_strand_id
1 'polypeptide(L)'
;EQPEHGLRIAFSTTARGSVLVEEWTYQGAPHSLTLYHRDGDTLMATHYCPQGNQPRMTLVPGGDGIARFTFRDVTDFDPASEQHQHSLALAWGNDGQLIRSEIYRDGEGGDHPSELALARVQG
;
A
#
# COMPACT_ATOMS: atom_id res chain seq x y z
N GLU A 1 -16.60 -11.81 -11.64
CA GLU A 1 -16.81 -10.64 -12.52
C GLU A 1 -15.62 -9.70 -12.38
N GLN A 2 -15.23 -8.95 -13.40
CA GLN A 2 -14.16 -7.95 -13.25
C GLN A 2 -14.73 -6.75 -12.48
N PRO A 3 -14.00 -6.18 -11.51
CA PRO A 3 -14.43 -4.97 -10.83
C PRO A 3 -14.62 -3.84 -11.85
N GLU A 4 -15.60 -2.97 -11.62
CA GLU A 4 -16.06 -1.94 -12.57
C GLU A 4 -14.94 -0.98 -13.05
N HIS A 5 -13.86 -0.84 -12.27
CA HIS A 5 -12.68 -0.02 -12.56
C HIS A 5 -11.45 -0.82 -13.02
N GLY A 6 -11.54 -2.15 -13.16
CA GLY A 6 -10.44 -3.03 -13.56
C GLY A 6 -9.35 -3.24 -12.51
N LEU A 7 -9.40 -2.55 -11.36
CA LEU A 7 -8.49 -2.73 -10.24
C LEU A 7 -9.02 -3.76 -9.24
N ARG A 8 -8.20 -4.75 -8.90
CA ARG A 8 -8.45 -5.73 -7.84
C ARG A 8 -7.29 -5.72 -6.85
N ILE A 9 -7.60 -5.70 -5.56
CA ILE A 9 -6.62 -5.86 -4.49
C ILE A 9 -6.94 -7.17 -3.75
N ALA A 10 -5.93 -8.01 -3.57
CA ALA A 10 -6.05 -9.27 -2.85
C ALA A 10 -5.09 -9.30 -1.65
N PHE A 11 -5.61 -9.70 -0.49
CA PHE A 11 -4.83 -9.88 0.72
C PHE A 11 -4.66 -11.37 1.01
N SER A 12 -3.43 -11.80 1.26
CA SER A 12 -3.12 -13.18 1.64
C SER A 12 -1.95 -13.22 2.61
N THR A 13 -1.77 -14.34 3.32
CA THR A 13 -0.60 -14.52 4.18
C THR A 13 0.39 -15.47 3.54
N THR A 14 1.68 -15.21 3.76
CA THR A 14 2.78 -16.07 3.32
C THR A 14 3.80 -16.25 4.45
N ALA A 15 4.93 -16.92 4.18
CA ALA A 15 6.01 -17.13 5.14
C ALA A 15 5.50 -17.71 6.48
N ARG A 16 4.62 -18.72 6.41
CA ARG A 16 3.96 -19.35 7.57
C ARG A 16 3.15 -18.35 8.43
N GLY A 17 2.60 -17.32 7.81
CA GLY A 17 1.74 -16.33 8.46
C GLY A 17 2.48 -15.11 9.03
N SER A 18 3.80 -15.01 8.86
CA SER A 18 4.57 -13.86 9.38
C SER A 18 4.56 -12.64 8.46
N VAL A 19 4.08 -12.78 7.22
CA VAL A 19 4.03 -11.72 6.21
C VAL A 19 2.64 -11.66 5.61
N LEU A 20 2.06 -10.46 5.58
CA LEU A 20 0.84 -10.15 4.82
C LEU A 20 1.24 -9.63 3.44
N VAL A 21 0.62 -10.19 2.42
CA VAL A 21 0.78 -9.83 1.02
C VAL A 21 -0.47 -9.06 0.60
N GLU A 22 -0.28 -7.87 0.05
CA GLU A 22 -1.30 -7.11 -0.66
C GLU A 22 -0.92 -7.00 -2.14
N GLU A 23 -1.64 -7.73 -2.99
CA GLU A 23 -1.37 -7.80 -4.42
C GLU A 23 -2.37 -6.96 -5.20
N TRP A 24 -1.86 -6.10 -6.08
CA TRP A 24 -2.66 -5.24 -6.95
C TRP A 24 -2.64 -5.81 -8.35
N THR A 25 -3.83 -6.06 -8.91
CA THR A 25 -4.02 -6.46 -10.30
C THR A 25 -4.81 -5.36 -11.01
N TYR A 26 -4.30 -4.87 -12.14
CA TYR A 26 -4.99 -3.91 -12.99
C TYR A 26 -5.27 -4.52 -14.35
N GLN A 27 -6.54 -4.51 -14.77
CA GLN A 27 -7.00 -5.09 -16.04
C GLN A 27 -6.56 -6.55 -16.25
N GLY A 28 -6.51 -7.32 -15.17
CA GLY A 28 -6.12 -8.74 -15.19
C GLY A 28 -4.62 -9.01 -15.20
N ALA A 29 -3.77 -7.97 -15.17
CA ALA A 29 -2.31 -8.12 -15.08
C ALA A 29 -1.79 -7.69 -13.68
N PRO A 30 -0.75 -8.36 -13.14
CA PRO A 30 -0.06 -7.89 -11.95
C PRO A 30 0.44 -6.46 -12.13
N HIS A 31 0.19 -5.60 -11.15
CA HIS A 31 0.52 -4.18 -11.21
C HIS A 31 1.56 -3.84 -10.15
N SER A 32 1.22 -4.02 -8.87
CA SER A 32 2.09 -3.72 -7.74
C SER A 32 1.84 -4.66 -6.56
N LEU A 33 2.73 -4.62 -5.57
CA LEU A 33 2.68 -5.50 -4.41
C LEU A 33 3.08 -4.71 -3.17
N THR A 34 2.40 -4.90 -2.04
CA THR A 34 2.88 -4.42 -0.74
C THR A 34 3.04 -5.60 0.21
N LEU A 35 4.21 -5.71 0.84
CA LEU A 35 4.48 -6.70 1.87
C LEU A 35 4.53 -6.04 3.24
N TYR A 36 3.76 -6.56 4.18
CA TYR A 36 3.76 -6.12 5.57
C TYR A 36 4.38 -7.20 6.45
N HIS A 37 5.33 -6.79 7.29
CA HIS A 37 6.02 -7.68 8.20
C HIS A 37 6.53 -6.94 9.44
N ARG A 38 6.86 -7.70 10.49
CA ARG A 38 7.53 -7.13 11.66
C ARG A 38 8.99 -6.79 11.34
N ASP A 39 9.42 -5.59 11.70
CA ASP A 39 10.81 -5.14 11.72
C ASP A 39 11.13 -4.69 13.15
N GLY A 40 11.68 -5.61 13.96
CA GLY A 40 11.87 -5.42 15.40
C GLY A 40 10.55 -5.17 16.14
N ASP A 41 10.44 -3.98 16.74
CA ASP A 41 9.30 -3.54 17.54
C ASP A 41 8.25 -2.77 16.73
N THR A 42 8.44 -2.62 15.41
CA THR A 42 7.47 -1.96 14.51
C THR A 42 7.00 -2.89 13.40
N LEU A 43 6.03 -2.41 12.61
CA LEU A 43 5.64 -3.02 11.34
C LEU A 43 6.20 -2.20 10.19
N MET A 44 6.76 -2.90 9.21
CA MET A 44 7.21 -2.35 7.94
C MET A 44 6.18 -2.67 6.86
N ALA A 45 5.88 -1.68 6.01
CA ALA A 45 5.26 -1.87 4.72
C ALA A 45 6.30 -1.59 3.62
N THR A 46 6.56 -2.56 2.76
CA THR A 46 7.41 -2.38 1.57
C THR A 46 6.54 -2.49 0.34
N HIS A 47 6.40 -1.38 -0.38
CA HIS A 47 5.64 -1.34 -1.62
C HIS A 47 6.60 -1.56 -2.80
N TYR A 48 6.22 -2.41 -3.75
CA TYR A 48 6.93 -2.66 -5.00
C TYR A 48 6.16 -1.94 -6.11
N CYS A 49 6.66 -0.78 -6.50
CA CYS A 49 6.01 0.12 -7.44
C CYS A 49 6.18 -0.40 -8.89
N PRO A 50 5.20 -0.20 -9.79
CA PRO A 50 5.37 -0.55 -11.21
C PRO A 50 6.47 0.28 -11.90
N GLN A 51 6.87 1.42 -11.31
CA GLN A 51 7.93 2.27 -11.82
C GLN A 51 9.33 1.70 -11.56
N GLY A 52 9.46 0.69 -10.70
CA GLY A 52 10.74 0.04 -10.42
C GLY A 52 11.31 0.34 -9.03
N ASN A 53 10.83 1.38 -8.34
CA ASN A 53 11.27 1.67 -6.98
C ASN A 53 10.58 0.82 -5.89
N GLN A 54 11.19 0.75 -4.70
CA GLN A 54 10.60 0.07 -3.54
C GLN A 54 10.57 0.95 -2.28
N PRO A 55 9.55 1.81 -2.10
CA PRO A 55 9.42 2.60 -0.89
C PRO A 55 9.11 1.73 0.32
N ARG A 56 9.81 2.02 1.40
CA ARG A 56 9.66 1.39 2.71
C ARG A 56 9.05 2.40 3.67
N MET A 57 8.01 1.98 4.38
CA MET A 57 7.29 2.79 5.36
C MET A 57 7.15 2.03 6.68
N THR A 58 7.13 2.76 7.79
CA THR A 58 7.02 2.17 9.13
C THR A 58 5.76 2.63 9.84
N LEU A 59 5.15 1.72 10.61
CA LEU A 59 3.94 1.99 11.36
C LEU A 59 4.18 3.08 12.42
N VAL A 60 3.30 4.06 12.47
CA VAL A 60 3.22 5.10 13.50
C VAL A 60 2.18 4.68 14.53
N PRO A 61 2.52 4.62 15.83
CA PRO A 61 1.55 4.36 16.89
C PRO A 61 0.44 5.44 16.92
N GLY A 62 -0.82 5.02 16.80
CA GLY A 62 -1.98 5.94 16.76
C GLY A 62 -3.03 5.70 17.84
N GLY A 63 -3.24 4.44 18.26
CA GLY A 63 -4.25 4.07 19.28
C GLY A 63 -5.71 4.30 18.86
N ASP A 64 -5.95 4.87 17.69
CA ASP A 64 -7.25 5.25 17.12
C ASP A 64 -7.85 4.19 16.18
N GLY A 65 -7.22 3.01 16.12
CA GLY A 65 -7.65 1.90 15.26
C GLY A 65 -7.27 2.07 13.79
N ILE A 66 -6.48 3.09 13.43
CA ILE A 66 -6.03 3.32 12.06
C ILE A 66 -4.55 2.95 11.94
N ALA A 67 -4.22 2.07 11.00
CA ALA A 67 -2.82 1.71 10.75
C ALA A 67 -2.19 2.73 9.82
N ARG A 68 -1.31 3.58 10.34
CA ARG A 68 -0.60 4.63 9.58
C ARG A 68 0.84 4.25 9.38
N PHE A 69 1.32 4.25 8.14
CA PHE A 69 2.72 4.06 7.80
C PHE A 69 3.28 5.35 7.20
N THR A 70 4.47 5.74 7.67
CA THR A 70 5.19 6.92 7.18
C THR A 70 6.48 6.49 6.49
N PHE A 71 6.86 7.23 5.45
CA PHE A 71 8.08 7.04 4.68
C PHE A 71 9.31 6.86 5.58
N ARG A 72 10.09 5.83 5.29
CA ARG A 72 11.41 5.60 5.90
C ARG A 72 12.51 5.89 4.89
N ASP A 73 12.44 5.23 3.74
CA ASP A 73 13.38 5.39 2.63
C ASP A 73 12.80 4.72 1.36
N VAL A 74 13.53 4.83 0.24
CA VAL A 74 13.19 4.21 -1.04
C VAL A 74 14.45 3.65 -1.69
N THR A 75 14.33 2.50 -2.34
CA THR A 75 15.37 1.92 -3.20
C THR A 75 15.02 2.05 -4.67
N ASP A 76 16.06 2.13 -5.51
CA ASP A 76 15.94 2.22 -6.98
C ASP A 76 15.02 3.36 -7.44
N PHE A 77 15.19 4.56 -6.86
CA PHE A 77 14.36 5.73 -7.13
C PHE A 77 15.08 6.74 -8.04
N ASP A 78 14.47 7.08 -9.17
CA ASP A 78 14.89 8.18 -10.03
C ASP A 78 13.99 9.41 -9.81
N PRO A 79 14.45 10.47 -9.10
CA PRO A 79 13.64 11.65 -8.85
C PRO A 79 13.28 12.44 -10.12
N ALA A 80 13.94 12.19 -11.26
CA ALA A 80 13.64 12.91 -12.49
C ALA A 80 12.38 12.38 -13.20
N SER A 81 11.97 11.14 -12.91
CA SER A 81 10.92 10.46 -13.68
C SER A 81 9.92 9.67 -12.84
N GLU A 82 10.20 9.45 -11.55
CA GLU A 82 9.43 8.57 -10.70
C GLU A 82 8.71 9.30 -9.56
N GLN A 83 7.68 8.62 -9.06
CA GLN A 83 7.03 8.87 -7.80
C GLN A 83 7.23 7.66 -6.89
N HIS A 84 7.16 7.87 -5.59
CA HIS A 84 7.17 6.78 -4.62
C HIS A 84 6.03 6.96 -3.61
N GLN A 85 5.50 5.84 -3.11
CA GLN A 85 4.55 5.88 -2.02
C GLN A 85 5.21 6.45 -0.76
N HIS A 86 4.78 7.63 -0.35
CA HIS A 86 5.31 8.39 0.78
C HIS A 86 4.53 8.13 2.07
N SER A 87 3.24 7.82 1.96
CA SER A 87 2.44 7.41 3.13
C SER A 87 1.37 6.39 2.77
N LEU A 88 0.93 5.68 3.80
CA LEU A 88 -0.16 4.73 3.73
C LEU A 88 -0.99 4.79 5.01
N ALA A 89 -2.31 4.79 4.87
CA ALA A 89 -3.24 4.58 5.95
C ALA A 89 -4.25 3.48 5.57
N LEU A 90 -4.51 2.57 6.51
CA LEU A 90 -5.56 1.56 6.40
C LEU A 90 -6.52 1.72 7.58
N ALA A 91 -7.80 1.95 7.28
CA ALA A 91 -8.87 2.14 8.26
C ALA A 91 -10.10 1.32 7.89
N TRP A 92 -10.91 0.96 8.88
CA TRP A 92 -12.24 0.39 8.61
C TRP A 92 -13.27 1.52 8.60
N GLY A 93 -14.03 1.62 7.51
CA GLY A 93 -15.20 2.48 7.43
C GLY A 93 -16.35 1.97 8.31
N ASN A 94 -17.32 2.84 8.59
CA ASN A 94 -18.47 2.51 9.45
C ASN A 94 -19.33 1.37 8.89
N ASP A 95 -19.29 1.17 7.58
CA ASP A 95 -19.99 0.10 6.84
C ASP A 95 -19.15 -1.18 6.70
N GLY A 96 -17.97 -1.24 7.32
CA GLY A 96 -17.07 -2.38 7.29
C GLY A 96 -16.20 -2.46 6.03
N GLN A 97 -16.23 -1.44 5.16
CA GLN A 97 -15.30 -1.34 4.03
C GLN A 97 -13.89 -1.04 4.53
N LEU A 98 -12.88 -1.59 3.85
CA LEU A 98 -11.49 -1.19 4.10
C LEU A 98 -11.24 0.10 3.32
N ILE A 99 -10.92 1.18 4.03
CA ILE A 99 -10.49 2.44 3.44
C ILE A 99 -8.96 2.43 3.41
N ARG A 100 -8.40 2.62 2.21
CA ARG A 100 -6.98 2.79 1.99
C ARG A 100 -6.73 4.20 1.50
N SER A 101 -5.93 4.97 2.23
CA SER A 101 -5.48 6.31 1.80
C SER A 101 -3.96 6.30 1.66
N GLU A 102 -3.45 7.00 0.66
CA GLU A 102 -2.01 7.04 0.38
C GLU A 102 -1.61 8.40 -0.20
N ILE A 103 -0.33 8.73 -0.07
CA ILE A 103 0.29 9.86 -0.76
C ILE A 103 1.44 9.30 -1.57
N TYR A 104 1.45 9.55 -2.87
CA TYR A 104 2.64 9.41 -3.70
C TYR A 104 3.36 10.75 -3.76
N ARG A 105 4.69 10.75 -3.66
CA ARG A 105 5.52 11.95 -3.78
C ARG A 105 6.41 11.85 -5.01
N ASP A 106 6.42 12.90 -5.81
CA ASP A 106 7.36 13.04 -6.93
C ASP A 106 8.75 13.53 -6.48
N GLY A 107 9.73 13.49 -7.39
CA GLY A 107 11.09 13.92 -7.08
C GLY A 107 11.27 15.43 -6.86
N GLU A 108 10.27 16.26 -7.18
CA GLU A 108 10.25 17.70 -6.86
C GLU A 108 9.64 17.97 -5.47
N GLY A 109 9.09 16.92 -4.83
CA GLY A 109 8.45 17.01 -3.51
C GLY A 109 6.96 17.30 -3.56
N GLY A 110 6.33 17.24 -4.74
CA GLY A 110 4.89 17.34 -4.92
C GLY A 110 4.17 16.09 -4.39
N ASP A 111 3.11 16.32 -3.59
CA ASP A 111 2.30 15.27 -2.99
C ASP A 111 1.03 15.03 -3.83
N HIS A 112 0.79 13.75 -4.14
CA HIS A 112 -0.34 13.25 -4.93
C HIS A 112 -1.18 12.30 -4.06
N PRO A 113 -2.16 12.82 -3.31
CA PRO A 113 -2.99 12.01 -2.44
C PRO A 113 -4.02 11.19 -3.22
N SER A 114 -4.29 9.97 -2.74
CA SER A 114 -5.32 9.07 -3.27
C SER A 114 -6.03 8.36 -2.12
N GLU A 115 -7.31 8.04 -2.32
CA GLU A 115 -8.11 7.26 -1.37
C GLU A 115 -9.00 6.27 -2.12
N LEU A 116 -9.07 5.05 -1.59
CA LEU A 116 -9.86 3.94 -2.12
C LEU A 116 -10.72 3.34 -1.01
N ALA A 117 -12.03 3.29 -1.25
CA ALA A 117 -12.95 2.48 -0.46
C ALA A 117 -13.10 1.10 -1.10
N LEU A 118 -12.62 0.06 -0.43
CA LEU A 118 -12.56 -1.29 -0.99
C LEU A 118 -13.85 -2.06 -0.71
N ALA A 119 -14.57 -2.40 -1.78
CA ALA A 119 -15.68 -3.34 -1.74
C ALA A 119 -15.16 -4.79 -1.81
N ARG A 120 -15.67 -5.66 -0.93
CA ARG A 120 -15.36 -7.09 -0.99
C ARG A 120 -16.15 -7.73 -2.13
N VAL A 121 -15.44 -8.38 -3.05
CA VAL A 121 -16.05 -9.28 -4.04
C VAL A 121 -16.09 -10.68 -3.42
N GLN A 122 -17.29 -11.26 -3.26
CA GLN A 122 -17.39 -12.66 -2.86
C GLN A 122 -16.83 -13.54 -3.98
N GLY A 123 -15.91 -14.43 -3.64
CA GLY A 123 -15.34 -15.44 -4.53
C GLY A 123 -16.11 -16.75 -4.44
#